data_AF-A0A7J7SVA0-F1
#
_entry.id   AF-A0A7J7SVA0-F1
#
_cell.length_a   1.000
_cell.length_b   1.000
_cell.length_c   1.000
_cell.angle_alpha   90.00
_cell.angle_beta   90.00
_cell.angle_gamma   90.00
#
_symmetry.space_group_name_H-M   'P 1'
#
loop_
_entity.id
_entity.type
_entity.pdbx_description
1 polymer ?
#
loop_
_entity_poly.entity_id
_entity_poly.type
_entity_poly.pdbx_seq_one_letter_code
_entity_poly.pdbx_strand_id
1 'polypeptide(L)'
;MRLALLWALGLLGAGSPLPSRPLPDTDGTKEEQARPARALRGPLEPQILQDNLTLSLAEVLQTNAPETLRIKLELDGESHILELLQNRELVPGRPTLVWYQPDGTRVVSEGHTLENCCYQGGVQGHTDSWASICTCSGLRGLVILSPEKSYALELGPGDLQGPPVISRIQDLLLPGHTCALSWRESVPAQTSPGGSSPGQRHTRRWRRDVVTETKIIELVIVADHSEVQRYPDVQHLMNRTLEVALLLDTFFRPLNVRVVLVGLEVWTQQDWIEISRDPGLTLDNFLHWRRTHLLPRLPHDSAQLVTATAFSGPVVGMAVQNSICSPDFSGGVNMDHSTSILGVASSIAHELGHSLGLDHDPPGNSCPCPGPAPAKSCIMEASTDFLPGLNFSNCSRRALEKALLDGMGSCLFERKPLPADPQGRRPSQDLPGPGVGIPPLLVPSRPAPPPPAASSLYL
;
A
#
# COMPACT_ATOMS: atom_id res chain seq x y z
N MET A 1 -0.68 -7.00 74.96
CA MET A 1 -1.91 -6.78 75.77
C MET A 1 -2.82 -5.84 74.99
N ARG A 2 -4.16 -6.01 75.09
CA ARG A 2 -5.27 -5.03 74.96
C ARG A 2 -5.19 -3.96 73.84
N LEU A 3 -6.10 -4.00 72.85
CA LEU A 3 -7.30 -3.11 72.68
C LEU A 3 -6.96 -1.67 72.23
N ALA A 4 -7.71 -0.92 71.41
CA ALA A 4 -9.05 -1.01 70.76
C ALA A 4 -9.08 0.05 69.62
N LEU A 5 -10.01 0.21 68.65
CA LEU A 5 -11.19 -0.48 68.05
C LEU A 5 -11.39 0.21 66.63
N LEU A 6 -12.46 0.23 65.82
CA LEU A 6 -13.88 -0.22 65.77
C LEU A 6 -14.33 -0.23 64.26
N TRP A 7 -15.57 -0.64 63.95
CA TRP A 7 -16.31 -0.55 62.67
C TRP A 7 -15.83 -1.44 61.48
N ALA A 8 -16.69 -2.06 60.67
CA ALA A 8 -18.17 -2.14 60.66
C ALA A 8 -18.68 -3.55 60.33
N LEU A 9 -19.99 -3.78 60.48
CA LEU A 9 -20.66 -5.09 60.35
C LEU A 9 -21.08 -5.44 58.91
N GLY A 10 -21.20 -6.74 58.66
CA GLY A 10 -22.01 -7.30 57.57
C GLY A 10 -22.93 -8.41 58.12
N LEU A 11 -23.92 -8.83 57.33
CA LEU A 11 -24.80 -9.97 57.64
C LEU A 11 -24.98 -10.85 56.40
N LEU A 12 -25.00 -12.17 56.62
CA LEU A 12 -25.18 -13.21 55.60
C LEU A 12 -26.56 -13.86 55.76
N GLY A 13 -27.12 -14.30 54.64
CA GLY A 13 -28.27 -15.21 54.58
C GLY A 13 -28.14 -16.11 53.36
N ALA A 14 -28.29 -17.43 53.54
CA ALA A 14 -28.09 -18.43 52.49
C ALA A 14 -29.33 -19.33 52.36
N GLY A 15 -29.64 -19.78 51.13
CA GLY A 15 -30.71 -20.75 50.88
C GLY A 15 -31.01 -20.97 49.39
N SER A 16 -31.07 -22.24 48.99
CA SER A 16 -31.42 -22.83 47.66
C SER A 16 -31.58 -24.36 47.86
N PRO A 17 -32.15 -25.19 46.93
CA PRO A 17 -32.80 -24.93 45.63
C PRO A 17 -34.13 -25.72 45.38
N LEU A 18 -34.64 -25.72 44.12
CA LEU A 18 -35.58 -26.68 43.44
C LEU A 18 -37.09 -26.67 43.82
N PRO A 19 -38.03 -27.20 42.97
CA PRO A 19 -37.98 -27.66 41.56
C PRO A 19 -38.98 -26.88 40.61
N SER A 20 -39.61 -27.53 39.60
CA SER A 20 -40.05 -26.89 38.32
C SER A 20 -41.43 -27.31 37.71
N ARG A 21 -41.89 -26.55 36.67
CA ARG A 21 -43.00 -26.77 35.67
C ARG A 21 -44.47 -26.54 36.11
N PRO A 22 -45.44 -26.28 35.20
CA PRO A 22 -45.41 -25.74 33.81
C PRO A 22 -46.47 -24.61 33.53
N LEU A 23 -46.75 -24.30 32.25
CA LEU A 23 -47.69 -23.28 31.70
C LEU A 23 -49.19 -23.52 31.99
N PRO A 24 -50.05 -22.50 31.75
CA PRO A 24 -50.94 -22.54 30.58
C PRO A 24 -51.00 -21.24 29.74
N ASP A 25 -51.55 -21.34 28.52
CA ASP A 25 -51.75 -20.23 27.58
C ASP A 25 -53.00 -19.38 27.85
N THR A 26 -52.95 -18.08 27.48
CA THR A 26 -54.10 -17.38 26.87
C THR A 26 -53.62 -16.39 25.81
N ASP A 27 -54.22 -16.48 24.62
CA ASP A 27 -54.02 -15.57 23.47
C ASP A 27 -54.87 -14.29 23.60
N GLY A 28 -54.54 -13.26 22.81
CA GLY A 28 -55.58 -12.36 22.29
C GLY A 28 -55.65 -10.91 22.79
N THR A 29 -54.62 -10.09 22.54
CA THR A 29 -54.83 -8.67 22.19
C THR A 29 -53.77 -8.15 21.22
N LYS A 30 -54.21 -7.53 20.11
CA LYS A 30 -53.33 -6.84 19.16
C LYS A 30 -53.29 -5.34 19.49
N GLU A 31 -52.11 -4.78 19.69
CA GLU A 31 -51.85 -3.35 19.50
C GLU A 31 -51.03 -3.14 18.23
N GLU A 32 -51.61 -2.44 17.26
CA GLU A 32 -50.98 -2.16 15.97
C GLU A 32 -50.16 -0.87 16.06
N GLN A 33 -48.96 -0.95 16.63
CA GLN A 33 -48.06 0.20 16.71
C GLN A 33 -47.53 0.58 15.32
N ALA A 34 -47.88 1.78 14.87
CA ALA A 34 -47.58 2.29 13.54
C ALA A 34 -46.06 2.42 13.30
N ARG A 35 -45.60 1.93 12.15
CA ARG A 35 -44.20 2.09 11.70
C ARG A 35 -43.88 3.57 11.46
N PRO A 36 -42.80 4.13 12.03
CA PRO A 36 -42.30 5.43 11.60
C PRO A 36 -41.74 5.30 10.18
N ALA A 37 -42.45 5.85 9.19
CA ALA A 37 -42.11 5.76 7.77
C ALA A 37 -40.95 6.69 7.37
N ARG A 38 -39.75 6.41 7.87
CA ARG A 38 -38.51 6.98 7.34
C ARG A 38 -37.40 5.93 7.33
N ALA A 39 -37.41 5.10 6.28
CA ALA A 39 -36.26 4.28 5.96
C ALA A 39 -35.07 5.20 5.70
N LEU A 40 -34.13 5.25 6.64
CA LEU A 40 -32.76 5.62 6.34
C LEU A 40 -32.29 4.64 5.26
N ARG A 41 -32.02 5.15 4.06
CA ARG A 41 -31.24 4.36 3.11
C ARG A 41 -29.88 4.14 3.76
N GLY A 42 -29.41 2.90 3.77
CA GLY A 42 -27.98 2.66 3.94
C GLY A 42 -27.23 3.29 2.75
N PRO A 43 -25.89 3.45 2.84
CA PRO A 43 -25.09 3.87 1.70
C PRO A 43 -25.47 3.06 0.45
N LEU A 44 -25.56 3.75 -0.68
CA LEU A 44 -25.88 3.13 -1.97
C LEU A 44 -24.63 2.45 -2.56
N GLU A 45 -24.86 1.47 -3.43
CA GLU A 45 -23.81 0.83 -4.24
C GLU A 45 -23.02 1.90 -5.03
N PRO A 46 -21.67 1.79 -5.12
CA PRO A 46 -20.85 2.73 -5.89
C PRO A 46 -21.22 2.68 -7.38
N GLN A 47 -21.64 3.81 -7.93
CA GLN A 47 -22.07 3.95 -9.32
C GLN A 47 -20.90 4.41 -10.18
N ILE A 48 -20.36 3.54 -11.03
CA ILE A 48 -19.31 3.92 -11.98
C ILE A 48 -19.96 4.61 -13.19
N LEU A 49 -19.49 5.80 -13.52
CA LEU A 49 -20.04 6.65 -14.57
C LEU A 49 -19.11 6.61 -15.80
N GLN A 50 -19.47 5.82 -16.81
CA GLN A 50 -18.67 5.65 -18.02
C GLN A 50 -19.47 6.08 -19.25
N ASP A 51 -19.04 7.17 -19.89
CA ASP A 51 -19.74 7.87 -20.97
C ASP A 51 -21.21 8.19 -20.61
N ASN A 52 -22.16 7.43 -21.18
CA ASN A 52 -23.61 7.55 -20.94
C ASN A 52 -24.18 6.38 -20.12
N LEU A 53 -23.34 5.46 -19.64
CA LEU A 53 -23.73 4.28 -18.86
C LEU A 53 -23.39 4.47 -17.39
N THR A 54 -24.25 3.93 -16.53
CA THR A 54 -23.94 3.70 -15.12
C THR A 54 -23.72 2.20 -14.94
N LEU A 55 -22.54 1.81 -14.47
CA LEU A 55 -22.13 0.43 -14.25
C LEU A 55 -21.95 0.16 -12.77
N SER A 56 -22.19 -1.08 -12.35
CA SER A 56 -21.76 -1.60 -11.05
C SER A 56 -20.24 -1.74 -10.99
N LEU A 57 -19.69 -1.81 -9.77
CA LEU A 57 -18.29 -2.18 -9.58
C LEU A 57 -18.01 -3.58 -10.16
N ALA A 58 -18.93 -4.53 -9.97
CA ALA A 58 -18.79 -5.89 -10.46
C ALA A 58 -18.65 -5.99 -12.00
N GLU A 59 -19.32 -5.14 -12.77
CA GLU A 59 -19.19 -5.11 -14.24
C GLU A 59 -17.84 -4.57 -14.69
N VAL A 60 -17.34 -3.51 -14.05
CA VAL A 60 -16.05 -2.90 -14.44
C VAL A 60 -14.87 -3.80 -14.03
N LEU A 61 -14.96 -4.51 -12.91
CA LEU A 61 -13.96 -5.51 -12.49
C LEU A 61 -13.88 -6.74 -13.42
N GLN A 62 -14.86 -6.95 -14.31
CA GLN A 62 -14.81 -7.98 -15.36
C GLN A 62 -14.19 -7.46 -16.67
N THR A 63 -13.79 -6.19 -16.71
CA THR A 63 -13.10 -5.57 -17.86
C THR A 63 -11.68 -5.17 -17.48
N ASN A 64 -10.77 -5.06 -18.46
CA ASN A 64 -9.42 -4.53 -18.22
C ASN A 64 -9.52 -3.15 -17.57
N ALA A 65 -8.77 -2.93 -16.48
CA ALA A 65 -8.79 -1.70 -15.70
C ALA A 65 -8.69 -0.44 -16.61
N PRO A 66 -9.72 0.43 -16.67
CA PRO A 66 -9.74 1.57 -17.58
C PRO A 66 -8.67 2.62 -17.22
N GLU A 67 -8.33 3.50 -18.17
CA GLU A 67 -7.38 4.59 -17.92
C GLU A 67 -7.96 5.67 -16.98
N THR A 68 -9.25 5.95 -17.13
CA THR A 68 -10.01 6.90 -16.30
C THR A 68 -11.20 6.20 -15.65
N LEU A 69 -11.50 6.58 -14.42
CA LEU A 69 -12.59 6.00 -13.63
C LEU A 69 -13.32 7.13 -12.90
N ARG A 70 -14.65 7.21 -13.08
CA ARG A 70 -15.50 8.18 -12.37
C ARG A 70 -16.44 7.42 -11.44
N ILE A 71 -16.23 7.55 -10.13
CA ILE A 71 -17.00 6.81 -9.12
C ILE A 71 -17.92 7.77 -8.40
N LYS A 72 -19.23 7.56 -8.51
CA LYS A 72 -20.22 8.26 -7.70
C LYS A 72 -20.53 7.43 -6.46
N LEU A 73 -20.39 8.05 -5.30
CA LEU A 73 -20.68 7.48 -3.99
C LEU A 73 -21.47 8.45 -3.11
N GLU A 74 -21.87 7.98 -1.93
CA GLU A 74 -22.55 8.76 -0.89
C GLU A 74 -21.63 8.84 0.34
N LEU A 75 -21.29 10.05 0.77
CA LEU A 75 -20.48 10.34 1.96
C LEU A 75 -21.32 11.26 2.86
N ASP A 76 -21.56 10.86 4.11
CA ASP A 76 -22.38 11.62 5.06
C ASP A 76 -23.83 11.97 4.61
N GLY A 77 -24.36 11.25 3.60
CA GLY A 77 -25.65 11.56 2.95
C GLY A 77 -25.57 12.59 1.82
N GLU A 78 -24.37 13.08 1.50
CA GLU A 78 -24.09 13.92 0.34
C GLU A 78 -23.52 13.03 -0.79
N SER A 79 -23.91 13.27 -2.05
CA SER A 79 -23.42 12.48 -3.18
C SER A 79 -22.26 13.17 -3.89
N HIS A 80 -21.14 12.47 -3.98
CA HIS A 80 -19.88 12.97 -4.55
C HIS A 80 -19.47 12.13 -5.76
N ILE A 81 -18.73 12.73 -6.69
CA ILE A 81 -18.15 12.07 -7.85
C ILE A 81 -16.63 12.19 -7.74
N LEU A 82 -15.94 11.06 -7.58
CA LEU A 82 -14.49 10.97 -7.73
C LEU A 82 -14.15 11.00 -9.21
N GLU A 83 -13.13 11.74 -9.61
CA GLU A 83 -12.61 11.78 -10.97
C GLU A 83 -11.16 11.30 -10.94
N LEU A 84 -10.94 10.05 -11.35
CA LEU A 84 -9.71 9.30 -11.10
C LEU A 84 -9.00 8.90 -12.40
N LEU A 85 -7.67 8.87 -12.36
CA LEU A 85 -6.76 8.43 -13.42
C LEU A 85 -5.88 7.29 -12.90
N GLN A 86 -5.65 6.26 -13.71
CA GLN A 86 -4.78 5.13 -13.39
C GLN A 86 -3.34 5.61 -13.07
N ASN A 87 -2.82 5.28 -11.89
CA ASN A 87 -1.48 5.69 -11.44
C ASN A 87 -0.39 4.81 -12.07
N ARG A 88 -0.23 4.90 -13.40
CA ARG A 88 0.66 4.07 -14.24
C ARG A 88 2.12 4.06 -13.82
N GLU A 89 2.56 5.01 -13.00
CA GLU A 89 3.94 5.08 -12.51
C GLU A 89 4.19 4.32 -11.20
N LEU A 90 3.13 4.01 -10.43
CA LEU A 90 3.20 3.26 -9.18
C LEU A 90 3.93 1.92 -9.32
N VAL A 91 3.74 1.27 -10.47
CA VAL A 91 4.33 -0.02 -10.83
C VAL A 91 5.05 0.17 -12.17
N PRO A 92 6.37 0.41 -12.18
CA PRO A 92 7.13 0.66 -13.41
C PRO A 92 7.20 -0.58 -14.31
N GLY A 93 6.29 -0.70 -15.27
CA GLY A 93 6.29 -1.79 -16.25
C GLY A 93 5.88 -3.15 -15.66
N ARG A 94 6.81 -3.90 -15.08
CA ARG A 94 6.57 -5.20 -14.42
C ARG A 94 7.37 -5.28 -13.12
N PRO A 95 6.72 -5.42 -11.94
CA PRO A 95 7.43 -5.57 -10.68
C PRO A 95 7.94 -7.00 -10.52
N THR A 96 9.04 -7.18 -9.81
CA THR A 96 9.56 -8.52 -9.50
C THR A 96 8.73 -9.13 -8.36
N LEU A 97 7.76 -9.97 -8.71
CA LEU A 97 6.96 -10.74 -7.74
C LEU A 97 7.64 -12.07 -7.42
N VAL A 98 7.72 -12.42 -6.13
CA VAL A 98 8.38 -13.65 -5.65
C VAL A 98 7.57 -14.33 -4.55
N TRP A 99 7.44 -15.65 -4.65
CA TRP A 99 6.87 -16.51 -3.61
C TRP A 99 7.50 -17.90 -3.65
N TYR A 100 7.11 -18.80 -2.75
CA TYR A 100 7.74 -20.12 -2.57
C TYR A 100 6.69 -21.25 -2.60
N GLN A 101 6.95 -22.29 -3.40
CA GLN A 101 6.12 -23.50 -3.46
C GLN A 101 6.30 -24.38 -2.21
N PRO A 102 5.39 -25.35 -1.93
CA PRO A 102 5.45 -26.21 -0.73
C PRO A 102 6.70 -27.09 -0.58
N ASP A 103 7.51 -27.21 -1.63
CA ASP A 103 8.83 -27.87 -1.64
C ASP A 103 10.00 -26.91 -1.32
N GLY A 104 9.70 -25.63 -1.09
CA GLY A 104 10.67 -24.55 -0.92
C GLY A 104 11.12 -23.90 -2.24
N THR A 105 10.64 -24.35 -3.41
CA THR A 105 11.07 -23.80 -4.71
C THR A 105 10.63 -22.35 -4.85
N ARG A 106 11.61 -21.45 -4.99
CA ARG A 106 11.42 -20.01 -5.22
C ARG A 106 10.85 -19.77 -6.62
N VAL A 107 9.59 -19.36 -6.68
CA VAL A 107 8.92 -18.88 -7.90
C VAL A 107 9.23 -17.40 -8.07
N VAL A 108 9.84 -17.05 -9.19
CA VAL A 108 9.84 -15.68 -9.71
C VAL A 108 8.73 -15.59 -10.74
N SER A 109 7.91 -14.54 -10.65
CA SER A 109 6.88 -14.27 -11.66
C SER A 109 7.47 -13.55 -12.86
N GLU A 110 8.33 -14.24 -13.62
CA GLU A 110 8.88 -13.75 -14.88
C GLU A 110 7.77 -13.66 -15.94
N GLY A 111 7.08 -12.51 -15.98
CA GLY A 111 6.14 -12.15 -17.04
C GLY A 111 4.68 -11.99 -16.62
N HIS A 112 4.28 -12.41 -15.42
CA HIS A 112 2.98 -12.02 -14.87
C HIS A 112 2.99 -10.53 -14.54
N THR A 113 1.93 -9.82 -14.92
CA THR A 113 1.69 -8.44 -14.51
C THR A 113 0.91 -8.42 -13.20
N LEU A 114 1.44 -7.73 -12.19
CA LEU A 114 0.60 -7.13 -11.16
C LEU A 114 -0.21 -6.04 -11.87
N GLU A 115 -1.46 -6.34 -12.24
CA GLU A 115 -2.26 -5.40 -13.02
C GLU A 115 -2.60 -4.17 -12.20
N ASN A 116 -2.22 -2.99 -12.71
CA ASN A 116 -2.30 -1.75 -11.96
C ASN A 116 -3.75 -1.23 -11.92
N CYS A 117 -4.51 -1.78 -10.97
CA CYS A 117 -5.87 -1.43 -10.60
C CYS A 117 -5.98 -0.14 -9.77
N CYS A 118 -4.90 0.64 -9.64
CA CYS A 118 -4.80 1.72 -8.67
C CYS A 118 -4.83 3.09 -9.35
N TYR A 119 -5.64 3.98 -8.79
CA TYR A 119 -6.00 5.27 -9.38
C TYR A 119 -5.83 6.39 -8.35
N GLN A 120 -5.61 7.60 -8.86
CA GLN A 120 -5.60 8.83 -8.07
C GLN A 120 -6.34 9.93 -8.81
N GLY A 121 -6.84 10.91 -8.07
CA GLY A 121 -7.53 12.05 -8.65
C GLY A 121 -8.13 12.96 -7.59
N GLY A 122 -9.16 13.72 -7.99
CA GLY A 122 -9.86 14.67 -7.13
C GLY A 122 -11.35 14.31 -6.97
N VAL A 123 -12.08 15.15 -6.24
CA VAL A 123 -13.53 15.05 -6.10
C VAL A 123 -14.21 16.25 -6.76
N GLN A 124 -15.17 15.98 -7.64
CA GLN A 124 -15.81 17.00 -8.45
C GLN A 124 -16.48 18.07 -7.55
N GLY A 125 -16.09 19.33 -7.75
CA GLY A 125 -16.60 20.48 -6.99
C GLY A 125 -15.82 20.83 -5.71
N HIS A 126 -14.83 20.03 -5.30
CA HIS A 126 -14.02 20.29 -4.11
C HIS A 126 -12.59 20.68 -4.49
N THR A 127 -12.20 21.94 -4.24
CA THR A 127 -10.82 22.41 -4.38
C THR A 127 -9.90 21.73 -3.36
N ASP A 128 -8.67 21.42 -3.76
CA ASP A 128 -7.64 20.75 -2.95
C ASP A 128 -8.04 19.36 -2.38
N SER A 129 -9.18 18.82 -2.84
CA SER A 129 -9.59 17.44 -2.59
C SER A 129 -8.69 16.44 -3.32
N TRP A 130 -8.56 15.26 -2.75
CA TRP A 130 -7.92 14.14 -3.42
C TRP A 130 -8.53 12.80 -3.03
N ALA A 131 -8.39 11.83 -3.92
CA ALA A 131 -8.75 10.45 -3.70
C ALA A 131 -7.67 9.52 -4.24
N SER A 132 -7.49 8.36 -3.60
CA SER A 132 -6.49 7.36 -3.98
C SER A 132 -7.10 5.99 -3.71
N ILE A 133 -7.48 5.30 -4.78
CA ILE A 133 -8.36 4.12 -4.76
C ILE A 133 -7.72 2.99 -5.59
N CYS A 134 -7.67 1.78 -5.05
CA CYS A 134 -7.38 0.56 -5.79
C CYS A 134 -8.63 -0.30 -5.97
N THR A 135 -8.71 -1.00 -7.10
CA THR A 135 -9.83 -1.88 -7.45
C THR A 135 -9.39 -3.32 -7.78
N CYS A 136 -8.33 -3.84 -7.14
CA CYS A 136 -7.80 -5.18 -7.48
C CYS A 136 -8.66 -6.33 -6.92
N SER A 137 -9.30 -6.12 -5.76
CA SER A 137 -10.15 -7.11 -5.10
C SER A 137 -11.25 -6.40 -4.31
N GLY A 138 -12.17 -5.77 -5.04
CA GLY A 138 -13.19 -4.88 -4.49
C GLY A 138 -12.88 -3.41 -4.78
N LEU A 139 -13.11 -2.54 -3.80
CA LEU A 139 -12.80 -1.10 -3.87
C LEU A 139 -12.24 -0.68 -2.51
N ARG A 140 -11.00 -0.17 -2.51
CA ARG A 140 -10.31 0.23 -1.28
C ARG A 140 -9.50 1.50 -1.47
N GLY A 141 -9.37 2.30 -0.42
CA GLY A 141 -8.48 3.46 -0.41
C GLY A 141 -9.03 4.64 0.40
N LEU A 142 -8.57 5.85 0.07
CA LEU A 142 -8.89 7.08 0.81
C LEU A 142 -9.58 8.11 -0.08
N VAL A 143 -10.49 8.89 0.52
CA VAL A 143 -11.12 10.08 -0.07
C VAL A 143 -11.06 11.24 0.91
N ILE A 144 -10.54 12.39 0.47
CA ILE A 144 -10.45 13.64 1.22
C ILE A 144 -11.28 14.69 0.49
N LEU A 145 -12.42 15.09 1.06
CA LEU A 145 -13.31 16.14 0.52
C LEU A 145 -12.92 17.55 0.99
N SER A 146 -12.45 17.65 2.23
CA SER A 146 -12.00 18.86 2.91
C SER A 146 -11.12 18.45 4.08
N PRO A 147 -10.55 19.41 4.85
CA PRO A 147 -9.93 19.11 6.13
C PRO A 147 -10.77 18.19 7.03
N GLU A 148 -12.01 18.58 7.30
CA GLU A 148 -12.90 17.95 8.28
C GLU A 148 -13.62 16.70 7.74
N LYS A 149 -13.49 16.42 6.44
CA LYS A 149 -14.20 15.35 5.74
C LYS A 149 -13.23 14.41 5.03
N SER A 150 -12.71 13.46 5.81
CA SER A 150 -11.74 12.45 5.39
C SER A 150 -12.23 11.03 5.69
N TYR A 151 -12.16 10.13 4.69
CA TYR A 151 -12.77 8.81 4.73
C TYR A 151 -11.82 7.73 4.20
N ALA A 152 -11.84 6.57 4.85
CA ALA A 152 -11.37 5.31 4.28
C ALA A 152 -12.56 4.54 3.70
N LEU A 153 -12.37 3.94 2.53
CA LEU A 153 -13.33 3.09 1.85
C LEU A 153 -12.80 1.65 1.86
N GLU A 154 -13.63 0.70 2.28
CA GLU A 154 -13.30 -0.72 2.26
C GLU A 154 -14.51 -1.54 1.75
N LEU A 155 -14.36 -2.15 0.57
CA LEU A 155 -15.32 -3.10 -0.01
C LEU A 155 -14.56 -4.35 -0.48
N GLY A 156 -15.01 -5.54 -0.04
CA GLY A 156 -14.36 -6.82 -0.33
C GLY A 156 -14.72 -7.43 -1.68
N PRO A 157 -13.97 -8.44 -2.16
CA PRO A 157 -14.24 -9.10 -3.44
C PRO A 157 -15.48 -10.00 -3.42
N GLY A 158 -15.96 -10.39 -2.23
CA GLY A 158 -17.24 -11.12 -2.08
C GLY A 158 -18.47 -10.20 -2.04
N ASP A 159 -18.28 -8.91 -1.78
CA ASP A 159 -19.34 -7.97 -1.41
C ASP A 159 -19.69 -6.99 -2.54
N LEU A 160 -19.31 -7.27 -3.79
CA LEU A 160 -19.35 -6.34 -4.93
C LEU A 160 -20.74 -5.79 -5.32
N GLN A 161 -21.82 -6.31 -4.74
CA GLN A 161 -23.21 -5.84 -4.91
C GLN A 161 -23.77 -5.19 -3.61
N GLY A 162 -22.94 -5.09 -2.57
CA GLY A 162 -23.21 -4.36 -1.34
C GLY A 162 -22.52 -2.98 -1.35
N PRO A 163 -22.89 -2.09 -0.42
CA PRO A 163 -22.22 -0.82 -0.27
C PRO A 163 -20.86 -0.98 0.42
N PRO A 164 -19.87 -0.09 0.13
CA PRO A 164 -18.61 -0.04 0.84
C PRO A 164 -18.82 0.24 2.33
N VAL A 165 -17.95 -0.32 3.16
CA VAL A 165 -17.73 0.20 4.51
C VAL A 165 -17.02 1.55 4.36
N ILE A 166 -17.66 2.60 4.87
CA ILE A 166 -17.14 3.97 4.83
C ILE A 166 -16.85 4.40 6.27
N SER A 167 -15.57 4.51 6.60
CA SER A 167 -15.09 4.90 7.93
C SER A 167 -14.49 6.30 7.86
N ARG A 168 -14.89 7.23 8.74
CA ARG A 168 -14.16 8.49 8.86
C ARG A 168 -12.77 8.21 9.41
N ILE A 169 -11.73 8.85 8.88
CA ILE A 169 -10.36 8.61 9.36
C ILE A 169 -10.21 9.05 10.83
N GLN A 170 -10.93 10.10 11.25
CA GLN A 170 -10.96 10.56 12.64
C GLN A 170 -11.54 9.53 13.64
N ASP A 171 -12.31 8.54 13.15
CA ASP A 171 -12.96 7.51 13.96
C ASP A 171 -12.14 6.20 13.97
N LEU A 172 -11.07 6.11 13.15
CA LEU A 172 -10.16 4.95 13.08
C LEU A 172 -9.17 4.97 14.26
N LEU A 173 -9.64 4.56 15.43
CA LEU A 173 -8.82 4.39 16.63
C LEU A 173 -7.86 3.21 16.48
N LEU A 174 -6.63 3.51 16.02
CA LEU A 174 -5.49 2.60 16.12
C LEU A 174 -4.96 2.62 17.56
N PRO A 175 -4.40 1.53 18.11
CA PRO A 175 -3.83 1.56 19.46
C PRO A 175 -2.66 2.57 19.55
N GLY A 176 -2.34 3.03 20.77
CA GLY A 176 -1.22 3.94 21.00
C GLY A 176 0.12 3.24 20.66
N HIS A 177 0.78 3.70 19.61
CA HIS A 177 1.82 2.96 18.90
C HIS A 177 3.02 3.84 18.54
N THR A 178 4.20 3.53 19.10
CA THR A 178 5.44 4.26 18.81
C THR A 178 6.22 3.60 17.67
N CYS A 179 7.07 4.36 17.00
CA CYS A 179 8.26 3.76 16.36
C CYS A 179 9.29 3.36 17.44
N ALA A 180 10.40 2.76 17.01
CA ALA A 180 11.67 2.82 17.71
C ALA A 180 12.74 3.30 16.74
N LEU A 181 13.69 4.11 17.23
CA LEU A 181 14.83 4.55 16.43
C LEU A 181 16.03 3.62 16.70
N SER A 182 16.63 3.09 15.63
CA SER A 182 17.82 2.23 15.74
C SER A 182 19.06 3.08 16.02
N TRP A 183 19.59 3.73 14.98
CA TRP A 183 20.69 4.70 15.05
C TRP A 183 20.69 5.58 13.78
N ARG A 184 21.66 6.49 13.67
CA ARG A 184 21.74 7.52 12.64
C ARG A 184 23.01 7.36 11.82
N GLU A 185 22.87 7.11 10.52
CA GLU A 185 24.02 6.98 9.61
C GLU A 185 24.71 8.33 9.37
N SER A 186 26.04 8.27 9.23
CA SER A 186 26.91 9.39 8.87
C SER A 186 26.80 9.66 7.37
N VAL A 187 26.10 10.73 7.00
CA VAL A 187 26.03 11.20 5.60
C VAL A 187 27.46 11.41 5.06
N PRO A 188 27.89 10.67 4.01
CA PRO A 188 29.24 10.82 3.48
C PRO A 188 29.44 12.22 2.92
N ALA A 189 30.25 13.03 3.60
CA ALA A 189 30.55 14.39 3.17
C ALA A 189 31.21 14.35 1.78
N GLN A 190 30.49 14.78 0.74
CA GLN A 190 31.03 14.80 -0.61
C GLN A 190 32.28 15.67 -0.64
N THR A 191 33.42 15.06 -0.93
CA THR A 191 34.70 15.75 -1.09
C THR A 191 34.58 16.70 -2.28
N SER A 192 34.41 17.99 -1.97
CA SER A 192 34.40 19.06 -2.97
C SER A 192 35.65 18.93 -3.84
N PRO A 193 35.53 18.82 -5.18
CA PRO A 193 36.69 18.68 -6.06
C PRO A 193 37.67 19.84 -5.85
N GLY A 194 38.83 19.53 -5.26
CA GLY A 194 39.84 20.50 -4.87
C GLY A 194 40.61 21.05 -6.08
N GLY A 195 39.96 21.91 -6.88
CA GLY A 195 40.53 22.39 -8.14
C GLY A 195 39.77 23.56 -8.80
N SER A 196 40.06 24.78 -8.33
CA SER A 196 40.27 25.96 -9.19
C SER A 196 39.24 26.36 -10.29
N SER A 197 38.09 26.91 -9.88
CA SER A 197 37.24 27.85 -10.68
C SER A 197 36.58 27.34 -11.97
N PRO A 198 35.61 28.08 -12.59
CA PRO A 198 34.84 29.24 -12.11
C PRO A 198 33.34 28.90 -11.97
N GLY A 199 32.96 28.19 -10.88
CA GLY A 199 31.72 27.38 -10.85
C GLY A 199 30.48 27.90 -10.13
N GLN A 200 30.45 29.09 -9.50
CA GLN A 200 29.35 29.47 -8.58
C GLN A 200 27.93 29.45 -9.21
N ARG A 201 27.79 29.64 -10.53
CA ARG A 201 26.50 29.49 -11.23
C ARG A 201 26.09 28.03 -11.42
N HIS A 202 27.04 27.12 -11.64
CA HIS A 202 26.77 25.69 -11.82
C HIS A 202 26.42 25.01 -10.50
N THR A 203 27.17 25.29 -9.41
CA THR A 203 26.86 24.72 -8.10
C THR A 203 25.53 25.23 -7.54
N ARG A 204 25.17 26.51 -7.78
CA ARG A 204 23.85 27.08 -7.45
C ARG A 204 22.72 26.66 -8.39
N ARG A 205 23.02 26.13 -9.58
CA ARG A 205 22.04 25.48 -10.46
C ARG A 205 21.77 24.08 -9.93
N TRP A 206 22.79 23.22 -9.88
CA TRP A 206 22.71 21.85 -9.38
C TRP A 206 22.03 21.74 -8.00
N ARG A 207 22.36 22.61 -7.04
CA ARG A 207 21.67 22.64 -5.73
C ARG A 207 20.19 23.03 -5.77
N ARG A 208 19.72 23.75 -6.79
CA ARG A 208 18.27 23.96 -7.00
C ARG A 208 17.66 22.74 -7.66
N ASP A 209 18.31 22.24 -8.70
CA ASP A 209 17.83 21.11 -9.50
C ASP A 209 17.57 19.90 -8.57
N VAL A 210 18.53 19.59 -7.68
CA VAL A 210 18.42 18.60 -6.58
C VAL A 210 17.20 18.83 -5.66
N VAL A 211 16.73 20.06 -5.46
CA VAL A 211 15.54 20.36 -4.63
C VAL A 211 14.25 20.36 -5.46
N THR A 212 14.27 20.87 -6.70
CA THR A 212 13.10 21.04 -7.56
C THR A 212 12.72 19.83 -8.40
N GLU A 213 13.68 18.97 -8.75
CA GLU A 213 13.42 17.72 -9.48
C GLU A 213 12.66 16.73 -8.60
N THR A 214 11.78 15.94 -9.21
CA THR A 214 11.00 14.91 -8.51
C THR A 214 11.86 13.70 -8.21
N LYS A 215 11.86 13.25 -6.95
CA LYS A 215 12.57 12.06 -6.50
C LYS A 215 11.73 10.82 -6.74
N ILE A 216 12.36 9.72 -7.09
CA ILE A 216 11.75 8.39 -7.20
C ILE A 216 12.42 7.48 -6.18
N ILE A 217 11.64 6.75 -5.38
CA ILE A 217 12.12 5.69 -4.49
C ILE A 217 11.71 4.35 -5.12
N GLU A 218 12.68 3.61 -5.64
CA GLU A 218 12.51 2.22 -6.07
C GLU A 218 12.37 1.34 -4.81
N LEU A 219 11.13 1.02 -4.45
CA LEU A 219 10.77 0.31 -3.21
C LEU A 219 10.51 -1.18 -3.47
N VAL A 220 11.06 -2.03 -2.60
CA VAL A 220 10.63 -3.43 -2.44
C VAL A 220 9.89 -3.60 -1.12
N ILE A 221 8.74 -4.25 -1.15
CA ILE A 221 8.05 -4.68 0.08
C ILE A 221 8.26 -6.19 0.25
N VAL A 222 8.52 -6.63 1.48
CA VAL A 222 8.68 -8.04 1.84
C VAL A 222 7.64 -8.37 2.90
N ALA A 223 6.84 -9.41 2.68
CA ALA A 223 5.89 -9.92 3.67
C ALA A 223 6.44 -11.22 4.28
N ASP A 224 6.61 -11.21 5.59
CA ASP A 224 7.10 -12.37 6.34
C ASP A 224 6.04 -13.49 6.42
N HIS A 225 6.44 -14.69 6.85
CA HIS A 225 5.56 -15.85 6.89
C HIS A 225 4.35 -15.65 7.80
N SER A 226 4.53 -14.91 8.91
CA SER A 226 3.46 -14.58 9.84
C SER A 226 2.40 -13.65 9.22
N GLU A 227 2.81 -12.73 8.35
CA GLU A 227 1.90 -11.88 7.57
C GLU A 227 1.19 -12.67 6.46
N VAL A 228 1.85 -13.65 5.81
CA VAL A 228 1.17 -14.55 4.84
C VAL A 228 -0.01 -15.28 5.49
N GLN A 229 0.16 -15.76 6.72
CA GLN A 229 -0.87 -16.52 7.44
C GLN A 229 -2.16 -15.72 7.76
N ARG A 230 -2.17 -14.39 7.58
CA ARG A 230 -3.36 -13.55 7.79
C ARG A 230 -4.34 -13.54 6.61
N TYR A 231 -3.91 -13.95 5.41
CA TYR A 231 -4.71 -13.82 4.18
C TYR A 231 -5.11 -15.20 3.62
N PRO A 232 -6.26 -15.33 2.95
CA PRO A 232 -6.72 -16.62 2.43
C PRO A 232 -5.83 -17.16 1.31
N ASP A 233 -5.15 -16.28 0.57
CA ASP A 233 -4.17 -16.64 -0.45
C ASP A 233 -3.17 -15.48 -0.71
N VAL A 234 -2.17 -15.79 -1.54
CA VAL A 234 -1.09 -14.87 -1.91
C VAL A 234 -1.57 -13.68 -2.75
N GLN A 235 -2.63 -13.82 -3.54
CA GLN A 235 -3.15 -12.72 -4.38
C GLN A 235 -3.83 -11.65 -3.52
N HIS A 236 -4.57 -12.04 -2.49
CA HIS A 236 -5.14 -11.10 -1.52
C HIS A 236 -4.06 -10.26 -0.81
N LEU A 237 -2.93 -10.89 -0.44
CA LEU A 237 -1.78 -10.19 0.12
C LEU A 237 -1.10 -9.27 -0.92
N MET A 238 -0.87 -9.74 -2.15
CA MET A 238 -0.31 -8.92 -3.23
C MET A 238 -1.15 -7.66 -3.52
N ASN A 239 -2.48 -7.80 -3.52
CA ASN A 239 -3.41 -6.68 -3.67
C ASN A 239 -3.32 -5.70 -2.49
N ARG A 240 -3.31 -6.19 -1.24
CA ARG A 240 -3.10 -5.34 -0.05
C ARG A 240 -1.75 -4.62 -0.10
N THR A 241 -0.69 -5.26 -0.56
CA THR A 241 0.62 -4.61 -0.70
C THR A 241 0.60 -3.51 -1.78
N LEU A 242 -0.14 -3.69 -2.88
CA LEU A 242 -0.32 -2.64 -3.88
C LEU A 242 -1.19 -1.48 -3.35
N GLU A 243 -2.23 -1.77 -2.58
CA GLU A 243 -3.03 -0.78 -1.85
C GLU A 243 -2.14 0.07 -0.91
N VAL A 244 -1.25 -0.57 -0.15
CA VAL A 244 -0.26 0.10 0.70
C VAL A 244 0.71 0.94 -0.13
N ALA A 245 1.25 0.42 -1.24
CA ALA A 245 2.16 1.15 -2.12
C ALA A 245 1.49 2.40 -2.72
N LEU A 246 0.20 2.34 -3.08
CA LEU A 246 -0.56 3.50 -3.54
C LEU A 246 -0.62 4.59 -2.46
N LEU A 247 -0.88 4.22 -1.20
CA LEU A 247 -0.91 5.18 -0.10
C LEU A 247 0.47 5.80 0.14
N LEU A 248 1.56 5.03 0.05
CA LEU A 248 2.92 5.57 0.14
C LEU A 248 3.21 6.60 -0.97
N ASP A 249 2.93 6.28 -2.24
CA ASP A 249 3.11 7.25 -3.35
C ASP A 249 2.23 8.49 -3.16
N THR A 250 1.08 8.36 -2.50
CA THR A 250 0.18 9.47 -2.18
C THR A 250 0.75 10.36 -1.07
N PHE A 251 1.22 9.78 0.03
CA PHE A 251 1.79 10.51 1.17
C PHE A 251 3.12 11.22 0.85
N PHE A 252 3.93 10.67 -0.06
CA PHE A 252 5.22 11.25 -0.44
C PHE A 252 5.14 12.36 -1.51
N ARG A 253 4.05 12.42 -2.30
CA ARG A 253 3.83 13.48 -3.32
C ARG A 253 3.93 14.92 -2.77
N PRO A 254 3.34 15.25 -1.60
CA PRO A 254 3.56 16.55 -0.93
C PRO A 254 5.02 16.93 -0.64
N LEU A 255 5.97 15.98 -0.68
CA LEU A 255 7.42 16.23 -0.56
C LEU A 255 8.15 16.33 -1.91
N ASN A 256 7.44 16.25 -3.06
CA ASN A 256 8.02 16.06 -4.39
C ASN A 256 8.84 14.76 -4.51
N VAL A 257 8.37 13.73 -3.81
CA VAL A 257 8.90 12.36 -3.81
C VAL A 257 7.81 11.43 -4.34
N ARG A 258 8.20 10.38 -5.06
CA ARG A 258 7.34 9.37 -5.65
C ARG A 258 7.82 8.01 -5.18
N VAL A 259 6.89 7.13 -4.80
CA VAL A 259 7.21 5.77 -4.35
C VAL A 259 6.76 4.82 -5.44
N VAL A 260 7.66 3.97 -5.92
CA VAL A 260 7.36 3.03 -7.01
C VAL A 260 7.72 1.61 -6.59
N LEU A 261 6.74 0.70 -6.67
CA LEU A 261 6.89 -0.69 -6.26
C LEU A 261 7.63 -1.46 -7.36
N VAL A 262 8.92 -1.71 -7.18
CA VAL A 262 9.76 -2.47 -8.14
C VAL A 262 9.79 -3.97 -7.85
N GLY A 263 9.37 -4.39 -6.66
CA GLY A 263 9.18 -5.80 -6.34
C GLY A 263 8.40 -6.05 -5.05
N LEU A 264 7.91 -7.28 -4.94
CA LEU A 264 7.23 -7.82 -3.77
C LEU A 264 7.68 -9.26 -3.55
N GLU A 265 8.17 -9.56 -2.35
CA GLU A 265 8.54 -10.91 -1.96
C GLU A 265 7.71 -11.41 -0.78
N VAL A 266 7.14 -12.60 -0.92
CA VAL A 266 6.19 -13.18 0.01
C VAL A 266 6.76 -14.50 0.55
N TRP A 267 7.04 -14.57 1.86
CA TRP A 267 7.70 -15.70 2.50
C TRP A 267 6.72 -16.85 2.83
N THR A 268 6.10 -17.40 1.79
CA THR A 268 4.95 -18.32 1.87
C THR A 268 5.18 -19.66 2.57
N GLN A 269 6.42 -20.08 2.86
CA GLN A 269 6.72 -21.37 3.52
C GLN A 269 7.41 -21.23 4.88
N GLN A 270 8.33 -20.29 5.00
CA GLN A 270 9.10 -19.98 6.20
C GLN A 270 9.76 -18.62 6.02
N ASP A 271 10.15 -18.00 7.12
CA ASP A 271 10.97 -16.78 7.10
C ASP A 271 12.40 -17.07 6.63
N TRP A 272 13.02 -16.08 5.95
CA TRP A 272 14.42 -16.16 5.52
C TRP A 272 15.41 -15.51 6.50
N ILE A 273 14.88 -15.01 7.62
CA ILE A 273 15.63 -14.46 8.76
C ILE A 273 14.96 -14.88 10.07
N GLU A 274 15.64 -14.70 11.21
CA GLU A 274 14.98 -14.80 12.51
C GLU A 274 14.15 -13.53 12.79
N ILE A 275 12.82 -13.69 12.87
CA ILE A 275 11.88 -12.65 13.28
C ILE A 275 11.80 -12.63 14.81
N SER A 276 12.35 -11.57 15.42
CA SER A 276 12.38 -11.37 16.87
C SER A 276 11.34 -10.34 17.31
N ARG A 277 10.90 -10.45 18.58
CA ARG A 277 10.15 -9.39 19.26
C ARG A 277 11.04 -8.20 19.63
N ASP A 278 12.35 -8.30 19.48
CA ASP A 278 13.24 -7.14 19.43
C ASP A 278 13.25 -6.58 18.00
N PRO A 279 12.69 -5.38 17.76
CA PRO A 279 12.68 -4.78 16.42
C PRO A 279 14.08 -4.45 15.90
N GLY A 280 15.06 -4.20 16.78
CA GLY A 280 16.44 -3.96 16.40
C GLY A 280 17.10 -5.20 15.82
N LEU A 281 16.97 -6.34 16.51
CA LEU A 281 17.49 -7.62 16.01
C LEU A 281 16.82 -8.02 14.69
N THR A 282 15.51 -7.82 14.55
CA THR A 282 14.78 -8.10 13.31
C THR A 282 15.22 -7.17 12.18
N LEU A 283 15.49 -5.89 12.46
CA LEU A 283 16.00 -4.93 11.47
C LEU A 283 17.42 -5.28 11.01
N ASP A 284 18.33 -5.56 11.93
CA ASP A 284 19.72 -5.94 11.60
C ASP A 284 19.75 -7.22 10.76
N ASN A 285 18.95 -8.22 11.13
CA ASN A 285 18.76 -9.46 10.36
C ASN A 285 18.21 -9.18 8.96
N PHE A 286 17.17 -8.35 8.84
CA PHE A 286 16.54 -8.00 7.57
C PHE A 286 17.47 -7.21 6.65
N LEU A 287 18.20 -6.22 7.18
CA LEU A 287 19.16 -5.42 6.44
C LEU A 287 20.36 -6.26 5.97
N HIS A 288 20.84 -7.20 6.80
CA HIS A 288 21.86 -8.16 6.38
C HIS A 288 21.36 -9.02 5.20
N TRP A 289 20.17 -9.60 5.31
CA TRP A 289 19.55 -10.39 4.24
C TRP A 289 19.29 -9.56 2.97
N ARG A 290 18.85 -8.30 3.13
CA ARG A 290 18.67 -7.37 2.00
C ARG A 290 19.98 -7.21 1.22
N ARG A 291 21.08 -6.96 1.93
CA ARG A 291 22.43 -6.79 1.36
C ARG A 291 22.92 -8.05 0.65
N THR A 292 22.78 -9.23 1.28
CA THR A 292 23.40 -10.47 0.81
C THR A 292 22.53 -11.29 -0.15
N HIS A 293 21.21 -11.16 -0.09
CA HIS A 293 20.27 -11.99 -0.86
C HIS A 293 19.30 -11.20 -1.75
N LEU A 294 18.86 -9.98 -1.40
CA LEU A 294 17.87 -9.24 -2.21
C LEU A 294 18.53 -8.31 -3.25
N LEU A 295 19.40 -7.39 -2.82
CA LEU A 295 20.10 -6.44 -3.69
C LEU A 295 20.87 -7.08 -4.86
N PRO A 296 21.56 -8.23 -4.70
CA PRO A 296 22.31 -8.86 -5.80
C PRO A 296 21.45 -9.38 -6.96
N ARG A 297 20.12 -9.50 -6.79
CA ARG A 297 19.17 -10.03 -7.80
C ARG A 297 18.09 -9.04 -8.21
N LEU A 298 17.84 -8.01 -7.40
CA LEU A 298 16.85 -6.96 -7.65
C LEU A 298 17.41 -5.62 -7.17
N PRO A 299 17.90 -4.77 -8.09
CA PRO A 299 18.24 -3.39 -7.78
C PRO A 299 17.00 -2.64 -7.25
N HIS A 300 17.18 -1.89 -6.15
CA HIS A 300 16.15 -1.07 -5.51
C HIS A 300 16.82 -0.12 -4.50
N ASP A 301 16.18 1.00 -4.19
CA ASP A 301 16.71 2.04 -3.30
C ASP A 301 16.50 1.70 -1.83
N SER A 302 15.33 1.15 -1.48
CA SER A 302 14.95 0.77 -0.10
C SER A 302 14.07 -0.48 -0.08
N ALA A 303 14.16 -1.28 0.98
CA ALA A 303 13.26 -2.40 1.22
C ALA A 303 12.58 -2.30 2.58
N GLN A 304 11.31 -2.71 2.66
CA GLN A 304 10.49 -2.62 3.87
C GLN A 304 9.88 -3.98 4.19
N LEU A 305 10.23 -4.54 5.36
CA LEU A 305 9.62 -5.77 5.87
C LEU A 305 8.29 -5.45 6.54
N VAL A 306 7.28 -6.27 6.28
CA VAL A 306 5.99 -6.29 6.97
C VAL A 306 5.82 -7.63 7.67
N THR A 307 5.49 -7.59 8.96
CA THR A 307 5.33 -8.77 9.81
C THR A 307 4.01 -8.72 10.58
N ALA A 308 3.40 -9.89 10.81
CA ALA A 308 2.31 -10.02 11.76
C ALA A 308 2.78 -10.14 13.22
N THR A 309 4.08 -10.33 13.45
CA THR A 309 4.66 -10.60 14.75
C THR A 309 4.75 -9.33 15.60
N ALA A 310 4.24 -9.41 16.83
CA ALA A 310 4.26 -8.29 17.75
C ALA A 310 5.65 -8.01 18.33
N PHE A 311 6.18 -6.82 18.09
CA PHE A 311 7.39 -6.31 18.74
C PHE A 311 7.16 -6.02 20.23
N SER A 312 8.24 -5.77 20.96
CA SER A 312 8.22 -5.53 22.40
C SER A 312 7.81 -4.10 22.75
N GLY A 313 6.82 -3.94 23.62
CA GLY A 313 6.30 -2.63 24.02
C GLY A 313 5.30 -2.07 23.00
N PRO A 314 5.16 -0.74 22.88
CA PRO A 314 4.24 -0.11 21.93
C PRO A 314 4.81 0.00 20.49
N VAL A 315 5.99 -0.58 20.22
CA VAL A 315 6.74 -0.39 18.98
C VAL A 315 6.04 -1.05 17.79
N VAL A 316 5.87 -0.31 16.69
CA VAL A 316 5.30 -0.82 15.42
C VAL A 316 6.23 -0.71 14.21
N GLY A 317 7.34 0.02 14.34
CA GLY A 317 8.28 0.23 13.25
C GLY A 317 9.70 0.53 13.75
N MET A 318 10.69 0.24 12.91
CA MET A 318 12.07 0.70 13.09
C MET A 318 12.83 0.75 11.75
N ALA A 319 13.58 1.84 11.53
CA ALA A 319 14.58 1.98 10.49
C ALA A 319 15.89 2.61 11.01
N VAL A 320 16.94 2.59 10.17
CA VAL A 320 18.16 3.38 10.38
C VAL A 320 17.96 4.77 9.77
N GLN A 321 18.20 5.83 10.54
CA GLN A 321 18.02 7.20 10.06
C GLN A 321 19.14 7.61 9.08
N ASN A 322 18.84 8.47 8.09
CA ASN A 322 19.73 8.90 6.99
C ASN A 322 20.15 7.78 6.01
N SER A 323 19.53 6.61 6.07
CA SER A 323 20.00 5.40 5.41
C SER A 323 19.67 5.29 3.92
N ILE A 324 18.83 6.15 3.35
CA ILE A 324 18.37 6.04 1.96
C ILE A 324 19.55 5.96 0.97
N CYS A 325 19.42 5.12 -0.06
CA CYS A 325 20.47 4.71 -1.00
C CYS A 325 21.61 3.86 -0.40
N SER A 326 21.70 3.64 0.92
CA SER A 326 22.71 2.75 1.49
C SER A 326 22.46 1.30 1.06
N PRO A 327 23.46 0.57 0.53
CA PRO A 327 23.33 -0.87 0.25
C PRO A 327 23.20 -1.69 1.54
N ASP A 328 23.71 -1.15 2.65
CA ASP A 328 23.78 -1.85 3.93
C ASP A 328 22.58 -1.53 4.83
N PHE A 329 22.05 -0.30 4.78
CA PHE A 329 21.10 0.18 5.80
C PHE A 329 19.77 0.74 5.29
N SER A 330 19.57 0.92 3.97
CA SER A 330 18.34 1.51 3.42
C SER A 330 17.14 0.56 3.52
N GLY A 331 16.44 0.61 4.65
CA GLY A 331 15.23 -0.18 4.87
C GLY A 331 14.69 -0.07 6.29
N GLY A 332 13.56 -0.73 6.52
CA GLY A 332 12.86 -0.75 7.81
C GLY A 332 12.06 -2.03 8.02
N VAL A 333 11.64 -2.25 9.26
CA VAL A 333 10.75 -3.35 9.67
C VAL A 333 9.48 -2.76 10.26
N ASN A 334 8.32 -3.33 9.91
CA ASN A 334 7.01 -2.77 10.21
C ASN A 334 6.07 -3.90 10.68
N MET A 335 5.47 -3.73 11.86
CA MET A 335 4.36 -4.57 12.31
C MET A 335 3.10 -4.10 11.60
N ASP A 336 2.37 -4.99 10.91
CA ASP A 336 1.02 -4.64 10.47
C ASP A 336 0.08 -4.77 11.68
N HIS A 337 -0.30 -3.60 12.24
CA HIS A 337 -1.05 -3.47 13.49
C HIS A 337 -2.56 -3.23 13.31
N SER A 338 -3.06 -3.18 12.07
CA SER A 338 -4.45 -2.78 11.81
C SER A 338 -5.09 -3.55 10.66
N THR A 339 -6.37 -3.86 10.79
CA THR A 339 -7.16 -4.40 9.66
C THR A 339 -7.19 -3.41 8.49
N SER A 340 -7.17 -2.10 8.77
CA SER A 340 -7.16 -1.08 7.72
C SER A 340 -5.74 -0.86 7.18
N ILE A 341 -5.63 -0.85 5.85
CA ILE A 341 -4.38 -0.62 5.09
C ILE A 341 -3.63 0.65 5.51
N LEU A 342 -4.35 1.62 6.06
CA LEU A 342 -3.83 2.90 6.49
C LEU A 342 -2.86 2.81 7.69
N GLY A 343 -3.04 1.82 8.58
CA GLY A 343 -2.16 1.64 9.74
C GLY A 343 -0.73 1.28 9.33
N VAL A 344 -0.58 0.19 8.57
CA VAL A 344 0.72 -0.27 8.07
C VAL A 344 1.32 0.69 7.04
N ALA A 345 0.50 1.34 6.20
CA ALA A 345 0.99 2.36 5.26
C ALA A 345 1.55 3.60 5.98
N SER A 346 0.92 4.05 7.08
CA SER A 346 1.45 5.14 7.91
C SER A 346 2.76 4.75 8.59
N SER A 347 2.90 3.52 9.08
CA SER A 347 4.15 3.03 9.66
C SER A 347 5.29 2.97 8.63
N ILE A 348 5.06 2.38 7.46
CA ILE A 348 6.08 2.32 6.40
C ILE A 348 6.46 3.74 5.93
N ALA A 349 5.52 4.69 5.90
CA ALA A 349 5.83 6.08 5.57
C ALA A 349 6.70 6.79 6.63
N HIS A 350 6.51 6.47 7.92
CA HIS A 350 7.34 6.96 9.03
C HIS A 350 8.78 6.43 8.94
N GLU A 351 8.94 5.11 8.80
CA GLU A 351 10.26 4.47 8.74
C GLU A 351 11.05 4.80 7.45
N LEU A 352 10.36 4.91 6.32
CA LEU A 352 10.95 5.42 5.07
C LEU A 352 11.29 6.92 5.19
N GLY A 353 10.52 7.68 5.99
CA GLY A 353 10.83 9.05 6.39
C GLY A 353 12.15 9.15 7.16
N HIS A 354 12.37 8.32 8.17
CA HIS A 354 13.67 8.25 8.86
C HIS A 354 14.82 7.89 7.92
N SER A 355 14.60 6.94 7.01
CA SER A 355 15.58 6.59 5.97
C SER A 355 15.96 7.82 5.11
N LEU A 356 15.01 8.68 4.77
CA LEU A 356 15.20 9.95 4.07
C LEU A 356 15.82 11.08 4.92
N GLY A 357 16.20 10.80 6.17
CA GLY A 357 16.81 11.78 7.08
C GLY A 357 15.81 12.70 7.77
N LEU A 358 14.53 12.32 7.84
CA LEU A 358 13.54 13.04 8.64
C LEU A 358 13.74 12.73 10.13
N ASP A 359 13.80 13.78 10.95
CA ASP A 359 13.66 13.70 12.41
C ASP A 359 12.17 13.65 12.80
N HIS A 360 11.85 13.29 14.04
CA HIS A 360 10.48 13.41 14.54
C HIS A 360 10.00 14.86 14.59
N ASP A 361 8.71 15.06 14.37
CA ASP A 361 8.08 16.36 14.58
C ASP A 361 8.03 16.69 16.10
N PRO A 362 8.64 17.82 16.54
CA PRO A 362 8.65 18.23 17.94
C PRO A 362 7.23 18.61 18.43
N PRO A 363 6.93 18.35 19.71
CA PRO A 363 5.56 18.44 20.23
C PRO A 363 4.96 19.85 20.17
N GLY A 364 3.66 19.91 19.87
CA GLY A 364 2.89 21.14 19.73
C GLY A 364 3.10 21.84 18.38
N ASN A 365 2.44 22.98 18.19
CA ASN A 365 2.23 23.64 16.89
C ASN A 365 3.50 24.29 16.26
N SER A 366 4.70 23.85 16.64
CA SER A 366 5.98 24.35 16.14
C SER A 366 6.32 23.85 14.73
N CYS A 367 5.84 22.65 14.39
CA CYS A 367 5.95 22.05 13.06
C CYS A 367 4.55 21.75 12.47
N PRO A 368 3.82 22.77 11.98
CA PRO A 368 2.51 22.58 11.35
C PRO A 368 2.52 21.50 10.27
N CYS A 369 1.55 20.59 10.33
CA CYS A 369 1.16 19.76 9.19
C CYS A 369 0.33 20.59 8.20
N PRO A 370 0.85 20.91 7.00
CA PRO A 370 0.00 21.37 5.92
C PRO A 370 -0.85 20.18 5.46
N GLY A 371 -2.15 20.20 5.70
CA GLY A 371 -2.99 19.05 5.32
C GLY A 371 -4.42 19.13 5.83
N PRO A 372 -5.21 18.07 5.59
CA PRO A 372 -6.63 18.06 5.90
C PRO A 372 -6.86 17.72 7.39
N ALA A 373 -7.11 18.71 8.25
CA ALA A 373 -7.39 18.53 9.66
C ALA A 373 -8.85 18.08 9.92
N PRO A 374 -9.11 16.89 10.50
CA PRO A 374 -8.32 16.28 11.56
C PRO A 374 -7.48 15.04 11.18
N ALA A 375 -6.62 15.14 10.17
CA ALA A 375 -5.26 14.59 10.31
C ALA A 375 -4.59 15.32 11.49
N LYS A 376 -4.86 14.85 12.72
CA LYS A 376 -4.29 15.43 13.94
C LYS A 376 -2.78 15.23 14.01
N SER A 377 -2.33 14.07 13.54
CA SER A 377 -0.96 13.61 13.53
C SER A 377 -0.28 13.85 12.18
N CYS A 378 0.99 14.26 12.24
CA CYS A 378 1.90 14.17 11.10
C CYS A 378 2.47 12.76 10.99
N ILE A 379 2.88 12.34 9.78
CA ILE A 379 3.52 11.04 9.58
C ILE A 379 4.77 10.89 10.46
N MET A 380 5.54 11.96 10.69
CA MET A 380 6.75 11.92 11.54
C MET A 380 6.51 12.29 13.02
N GLU A 381 5.26 12.34 13.50
CA GLU A 381 5.02 12.60 14.93
C GLU A 381 5.56 11.45 15.80
N ALA A 382 6.20 11.77 16.93
CA ALA A 382 6.87 10.83 17.84
C ALA A 382 5.92 9.90 18.65
N SER A 383 4.70 9.67 18.17
CA SER A 383 3.59 8.95 18.81
C SER A 383 3.05 9.57 20.12
N THR A 384 1.91 10.24 20.00
CA THR A 384 1.00 10.44 21.15
C THR A 384 -0.49 10.18 20.87
N ASP A 385 -0.91 10.04 19.60
CA ASP A 385 -2.33 10.03 19.23
C ASP A 385 -2.75 8.74 18.50
N PHE A 386 -4.02 8.37 18.63
CA PHE A 386 -4.61 7.10 18.14
C PHE A 386 -4.91 7.10 16.63
N LEU A 387 -4.42 8.08 15.88
CA LEU A 387 -4.74 8.31 14.47
C LEU A 387 -3.50 8.22 13.57
N PRO A 388 -3.59 7.53 12.41
CA PRO A 388 -2.49 7.43 11.44
C PRO A 388 -2.24 8.77 10.74
N GLY A 389 -0.97 9.08 10.48
CA GLY A 389 -0.57 10.31 9.81
C GLY A 389 -0.89 10.26 8.31
N LEU A 390 -1.51 11.32 7.79
CA LEU A 390 -1.87 11.43 6.35
C LEU A 390 -0.92 12.32 5.53
N ASN A 391 -0.05 13.10 6.18
CA ASN A 391 0.89 13.97 5.49
C ASN A 391 2.14 14.25 6.35
N PHE A 392 3.18 14.77 5.70
CA PHE A 392 4.42 15.25 6.31
C PHE A 392 4.32 16.73 6.70
N SER A 393 4.98 17.10 7.80
CA SER A 393 4.99 18.48 8.29
C SER A 393 5.84 19.43 7.44
N ASN A 394 5.72 20.73 7.71
CA ASN A 394 6.65 21.71 7.14
C ASN A 394 8.10 21.56 7.66
N CYS A 395 8.32 20.88 8.78
CA CYS A 395 9.65 20.55 9.31
C CYS A 395 10.24 19.32 8.62
N SER A 396 9.43 18.27 8.41
CA SER A 396 9.75 17.13 7.55
C SER A 396 10.23 17.61 6.16
N ARG A 397 9.49 18.52 5.54
CA ARG A 397 9.84 19.08 4.22
C ARG A 397 11.17 19.83 4.21
N ARG A 398 11.53 20.54 5.29
CA ARG A 398 12.82 21.23 5.47
C ARG A 398 13.96 20.25 5.77
N ALA A 399 13.70 19.19 6.53
CA ALA A 399 14.69 18.15 6.83
C ALA A 399 15.09 17.41 5.54
N LEU A 400 14.13 17.04 4.69
CA LEU A 400 14.41 16.47 3.37
C LEU A 400 15.21 17.44 2.47
N GLU A 401 14.79 18.71 2.38
CA GLU A 401 15.53 19.72 1.58
C GLU A 401 16.99 19.83 2.05
N LYS A 402 17.22 19.87 3.36
CA LYS A 402 18.56 19.88 3.95
C LYS A 402 19.33 18.60 3.63
N ALA A 403 18.75 17.41 3.84
CA ALA A 403 19.39 16.12 3.60
C ALA A 403 19.88 15.99 2.13
N LEU A 404 19.04 16.38 1.17
CA LEU A 404 19.38 16.42 -0.25
C LEU A 404 20.52 17.43 -0.55
N LEU A 405 20.49 18.62 0.07
CA LEU A 405 21.54 19.65 -0.10
C LEU A 405 22.88 19.28 0.56
N ASP A 406 22.85 18.47 1.60
CA ASP A 406 24.02 17.87 2.27
C ASP A 406 24.55 16.64 1.50
N GLY A 407 23.84 16.16 0.47
CA GLY A 407 24.31 15.17 -0.50
C GLY A 407 23.70 13.77 -0.39
N MET A 408 22.65 13.59 0.44
CA MET A 408 21.88 12.35 0.55
C MET A 408 20.98 12.12 -0.68
N GLY A 409 20.52 10.87 -0.89
CA GLY A 409 19.45 10.59 -1.84
C GLY A 409 19.89 10.56 -3.31
N SER A 410 21.18 10.36 -3.60
CA SER A 410 21.72 10.38 -4.97
C SER A 410 21.09 9.35 -5.92
N CYS A 411 20.70 8.18 -5.41
CA CYS A 411 19.99 7.15 -6.17
C CYS A 411 18.61 7.62 -6.66
N LEU A 412 17.94 8.50 -5.90
CA LEU A 412 16.54 8.88 -6.12
C LEU A 412 16.31 9.75 -7.38
N PHE A 413 17.38 10.08 -8.10
CA PHE A 413 17.37 10.84 -9.37
C PHE A 413 17.71 9.94 -10.58
N GLU A 414 18.18 8.71 -10.36
CA GLU A 414 18.54 7.74 -11.40
C GLU A 414 17.49 6.62 -11.52
N ARG A 415 16.42 6.86 -12.29
CA ARG A 415 15.49 5.77 -12.65
C ARG A 415 16.22 4.77 -13.54
N LYS A 416 16.62 3.63 -12.99
CA LYS A 416 17.31 2.60 -13.77
C LYS A 416 16.30 1.88 -14.66
N PRO A 417 16.57 1.68 -15.96
CA PRO A 417 15.73 0.82 -16.77
C PRO A 417 15.74 -0.59 -16.14
N LEU A 418 14.57 -1.09 -15.76
CA LEU A 418 14.42 -2.49 -15.37
C LEU A 418 15.00 -3.38 -16.48
N PRO A 419 15.66 -4.51 -16.15
CA PRO A 419 16.27 -5.38 -17.14
C PRO A 419 15.30 -5.74 -18.25
N ALA A 420 15.64 -5.34 -19.48
CA ALA A 420 14.85 -5.70 -20.64
C ALA A 420 14.90 -7.22 -20.84
N ASP A 421 13.75 -7.78 -21.23
CA ASP A 421 13.60 -9.20 -21.58
C ASP A 421 14.74 -9.66 -22.52
N PRO A 422 15.50 -10.71 -22.18
CA PRO A 422 16.52 -11.29 -23.06
C PRO A 422 15.98 -11.65 -24.46
N GLN A 423 14.68 -11.90 -24.59
CA GLN A 423 14.00 -12.21 -25.85
C GLN A 423 13.55 -10.94 -26.60
N GLY A 424 14.52 -10.08 -26.93
CA GLY A 424 14.32 -8.77 -27.58
C GLY A 424 13.68 -8.81 -28.99
N ARG A 425 12.39 -9.13 -29.09
CA ARG A 425 11.57 -8.95 -30.29
C ARG A 425 10.96 -7.54 -30.31
N ARG A 426 11.62 -6.62 -31.01
CA ARG A 426 10.96 -5.38 -31.44
C ARG A 426 9.78 -5.74 -32.36
N PRO A 427 8.60 -5.11 -32.23
CA PRO A 427 7.63 -5.09 -33.31
C PRO A 427 8.26 -4.36 -34.51
N SER A 428 8.33 -5.02 -35.68
CA SER A 428 8.79 -4.33 -36.89
C SER A 428 7.70 -3.37 -37.35
N GLN A 429 7.98 -2.07 -37.34
CA GLN A 429 7.09 -1.04 -37.88
C GLN A 429 7.21 -0.97 -39.41
N ASP A 430 6.86 -2.06 -40.08
CA ASP A 430 6.85 -2.17 -41.53
C ASP A 430 5.41 -2.28 -42.03
N LEU A 431 4.77 -1.12 -42.20
CA LEU A 431 3.48 -0.96 -42.89
C LEU A 431 3.74 -0.65 -44.38
N PRO A 432 3.60 -1.61 -45.30
CA PRO A 432 3.63 -1.30 -46.73
C PRO A 432 2.32 -0.60 -47.13
N GLY A 433 2.44 0.59 -47.73
CA GLY A 433 1.31 1.31 -48.31
C GLY A 433 0.70 0.59 -49.54
N PRO A 434 -0.51 0.97 -49.98
CA PRO A 434 -1.24 0.24 -51.01
C PRO A 434 -0.63 0.42 -52.42
N GLY A 435 0.18 -0.54 -52.85
CA GLY A 435 0.68 -0.66 -54.22
C GLY A 435 -0.25 -1.50 -55.11
N VAL A 436 -0.71 -0.94 -56.23
CA VAL A 436 -1.59 -1.63 -57.19
C VAL A 436 -0.78 -2.60 -58.07
N GLY A 437 -1.15 -3.89 -58.08
CA GLY A 437 -0.49 -4.92 -58.90
C GLY A 437 -1.40 -6.12 -59.20
N ILE A 438 -1.53 -6.46 -60.48
CA ILE A 438 -2.46 -7.47 -61.02
C ILE A 438 -2.03 -8.91 -60.65
N PRO A 439 -2.95 -9.82 -60.28
CA PRO A 439 -2.60 -11.21 -59.92
C PRO A 439 -2.39 -12.13 -61.14
N PRO A 440 -1.42 -13.07 -61.09
CA PRO A 440 -1.34 -14.20 -62.02
C PRO A 440 -2.30 -15.34 -61.61
N LEU A 441 -2.64 -16.20 -62.57
CA LEU A 441 -3.67 -17.25 -62.47
C LEU A 441 -3.22 -18.48 -61.68
N LEU A 442 -4.16 -19.13 -60.98
CA LEU A 442 -3.95 -20.46 -60.38
C LEU A 442 -3.84 -21.56 -61.45
N VAL A 443 -2.99 -22.55 -61.20
CA VAL A 443 -2.98 -23.86 -61.87
C VAL A 443 -3.11 -24.95 -60.80
N PRO A 444 -4.06 -25.89 -60.89
CA PRO A 444 -4.32 -26.85 -59.82
C PRO A 444 -3.36 -28.06 -59.84
N SER A 445 -2.74 -28.34 -58.69
CA SER A 445 -1.92 -29.54 -58.46
C SER A 445 -2.79 -30.79 -58.31
N ARG A 446 -2.30 -31.95 -58.80
CA ARG A 446 -2.99 -33.24 -58.71
C ARG A 446 -3.03 -33.81 -57.27
N PRO A 447 -4.06 -34.61 -56.91
CA PRO A 447 -4.10 -35.35 -55.66
C PRO A 447 -3.08 -36.50 -55.61
N ALA A 448 -2.70 -36.90 -54.40
CA ALA A 448 -1.78 -38.01 -54.13
C ALA A 448 -2.49 -39.39 -54.16
N PRO A 449 -1.77 -40.50 -54.46
CA PRO A 449 -2.33 -41.85 -54.43
C PRO A 449 -2.46 -42.41 -52.99
N PRO A 450 -3.34 -43.41 -52.77
CA PRO A 450 -3.53 -44.04 -51.47
C PRO A 450 -2.41 -45.04 -51.10
N PRO A 451 -2.23 -45.36 -49.80
CA PRO A 451 -1.24 -46.34 -49.35
C PRO A 451 -1.67 -47.79 -49.65
N PRO A 452 -0.73 -48.73 -49.88
CA PRO A 452 -1.02 -50.15 -50.01
C PRO A 452 -1.38 -50.80 -48.66
N ALA A 453 -2.19 -51.86 -48.70
CA ALA A 453 -2.68 -52.55 -47.51
C ALA A 453 -1.67 -53.53 -46.90
N ALA A 454 -1.81 -53.79 -45.60
CA ALA A 454 -1.06 -54.82 -44.90
C ALA A 454 -1.62 -56.24 -45.16
N SER A 455 -0.75 -57.25 -45.08
CA SER A 455 -1.15 -58.65 -44.89
C SER A 455 -0.07 -59.42 -44.13
N SER A 456 -0.51 -60.32 -43.26
CA SER A 456 0.32 -61.18 -42.41
C SER A 456 0.93 -62.33 -43.21
N LEU A 457 2.03 -62.92 -42.71
CA LEU A 457 2.13 -64.38 -42.55
C LEU A 457 3.29 -64.82 -41.64
N TYR A 458 3.11 -66.01 -41.07
CA TYR A 458 3.97 -66.71 -40.11
C TYR A 458 5.37 -67.06 -40.65
N LEU A 459 6.37 -67.07 -39.75
CA LEU A 459 7.03 -68.31 -39.32
C LEU A 459 7.68 -68.14 -37.94
#